data_AF-A0AAE0W4C8-F1
#
_entry.id   AF-A0AAE0W4C8-F1
#
_cell.length_a   1.000
_cell.length_b   1.000
_cell.length_c   1.000
_cell.angle_alpha   90.00
_cell.angle_beta   90.00
_cell.angle_gamma   90.00
#
_symmetry.space_group_name_H-M   'P 1'
#
loop_
_entity.id
_entity.type
_entity.pdbx_description
1 polymer ?
#
loop_
_entity_poly.entity_id
_entity_poly.type
_entity_poly.pdbx_seq_one_letter_code
_entity_poly.pdbx_strand_id
1 'polypeptide(L)'
;MVPVLFLLGVVLGSKARELVPVLKSFPPLTYAYDYQHAEKFKTKFIHLYRWHKPEFCREYKCPEYEVLEEHEGYELRRYQPSVWASNSRLHDGWLNEEERRMQFTALFRYISGNNNQQSRIPMTLPVLTRMEHMPVLGKSCQCNWTMFFMLPNEYQLNPPKPQDPDVRVSILPAINVYVRTK
;
A
#
# COMPACT_ATOMS: atom_id res chain seq x y z
N MET A 1 -7.62 18.87 -3.81
CA MET A 1 -7.24 18.47 -2.44
C MET A 1 -7.11 16.95 -2.45
N VAL A 2 -5.89 16.41 -2.41
CA VAL A 2 -5.61 14.96 -2.53
C VAL A 2 -5.40 14.41 -1.11
N PRO A 3 -6.10 13.35 -0.67
CA PRO A 3 -5.91 12.81 0.67
C PRO A 3 -4.61 11.99 0.73
N VAL A 4 -3.75 12.32 1.70
CA VAL A 4 -2.49 11.62 2.00
C VAL A 4 -2.77 10.59 3.10
N LEU A 5 -2.50 9.31 2.83
CA LEU A 5 -2.68 8.20 3.77
C LEU A 5 -1.34 7.91 4.48
N PHE A 6 -1.34 7.96 5.81
CA PHE A 6 -0.17 7.64 6.66
C PHE A 6 -0.23 6.19 7.14
N LEU A 7 0.88 5.45 6.98
CA LEU A 7 1.07 4.12 7.58
C LEU A 7 2.05 4.22 8.74
N LEU A 8 1.60 3.85 9.94
CA LEU A 8 2.42 3.70 11.15
C LEU A 8 2.66 2.21 11.39
N GLY A 9 3.93 1.82 11.53
CA GLY A 9 4.35 0.46 11.88
C GLY A 9 4.10 0.14 13.35
N VAL A 10 3.82 -1.14 13.64
CA VAL A 10 3.64 -1.64 15.01
C VAL A 10 4.83 -2.52 15.40
N VAL A 11 5.41 -2.14 16.54
CA VAL A 11 6.46 -2.84 17.29
C VAL A 11 5.86 -4.09 17.94
N LEU A 12 6.51 -5.25 17.77
CA LEU A 12 6.20 -6.47 18.49
C LEU A 12 6.71 -6.38 19.93
N GLY A 13 5.79 -6.32 20.89
CA GLY A 13 6.07 -6.35 22.34
C GLY A 13 5.30 -7.48 23.03
N SER A 14 6.03 -8.52 23.39
CA SER A 14 5.83 -9.48 24.49
C SER A 14 4.66 -9.24 25.45
N LYS A 15 3.51 -9.88 25.18
CA LYS A 15 2.51 -10.22 26.22
C LYS A 15 1.63 -11.42 25.84
N ALA A 16 2.24 -12.50 25.36
CA ALA A 16 1.56 -13.75 24.99
C ALA A 16 1.36 -14.73 26.16
N ARG A 17 1.13 -14.27 27.40
CA ARG A 17 1.07 -15.17 28.58
C ARG A 17 -0.14 -15.08 29.49
N GLU A 18 -1.14 -14.24 29.20
CA GLU A 18 -2.28 -14.06 30.13
C GLU A 18 -3.64 -14.61 29.65
N LEU A 19 -3.72 -15.30 28.51
CA LEU A 19 -5.00 -15.85 28.00
C LEU A 19 -5.21 -17.37 28.20
N VAL A 20 -4.31 -18.02 28.93
CA VAL A 20 -4.35 -19.49 29.14
C VAL A 20 -5.46 -19.99 30.09
N PRO A 21 -6.03 -19.25 31.07
CA PRO A 21 -7.00 -19.85 31.99
C PRO A 21 -8.44 -19.98 31.45
N VAL A 22 -8.81 -19.27 30.39
CA VAL A 22 -10.20 -19.26 29.88
C VAL A 22 -10.51 -20.45 28.97
N LEU A 23 -9.49 -21.16 28.48
CA LEU A 23 -9.64 -22.26 27.51
C LEU A 23 -9.91 -23.64 28.14
N LYS A 24 -10.06 -23.75 29.46
CA LYS A 24 -10.31 -25.04 30.15
C LYS A 24 -11.76 -25.30 30.55
N SER A 25 -12.69 -24.38 30.29
CA SER A 25 -14.10 -24.50 30.70
C SER A 25 -15.05 -24.99 29.61
N PHE A 26 -14.57 -25.28 28.40
CA PHE A 26 -15.43 -25.77 27.31
C PHE A 26 -15.23 -27.27 27.08
N PRO A 27 -16.32 -28.07 27.00
CA PRO A 27 -16.22 -29.50 26.73
C PRO A 27 -15.67 -29.77 25.32
N PRO A 28 -15.04 -30.93 25.09
CA PRO A 28 -14.40 -31.24 23.82
C PRO A 28 -15.46 -31.49 22.75
N LEU A 29 -15.60 -30.58 21.80
CA LEU A 29 -16.38 -30.84 20.60
C LEU A 29 -15.53 -31.61 19.60
N THR A 30 -15.73 -32.92 19.59
CA THR A 30 -15.40 -33.81 18.49
C THR A 30 -16.26 -33.44 17.27
N TYR A 31 -15.75 -32.57 16.40
CA TYR A 31 -16.25 -32.47 15.04
C TYR A 31 -15.08 -32.42 14.08
N ALA A 32 -14.97 -33.47 13.26
CA ALA A 32 -14.18 -33.45 12.04
C ALA A 32 -14.61 -32.21 11.26
N TYR A 33 -13.68 -31.26 11.10
CA TYR A 33 -13.89 -30.07 10.29
C TYR A 33 -14.34 -30.52 8.90
N ASP A 34 -15.58 -30.21 8.55
CA ASP A 34 -16.12 -30.48 7.23
C ASP A 34 -15.43 -29.56 6.22
N TYR A 35 -14.33 -30.06 5.65
CA TYR A 35 -13.55 -29.40 4.61
C TYR A 35 -14.41 -29.04 3.38
N GLN A 36 -15.46 -29.81 3.08
CA GLN A 36 -16.33 -29.51 1.94
C GLN A 36 -17.25 -28.33 2.22
N HIS A 37 -17.73 -28.13 3.46
CA HIS A 37 -18.45 -26.92 3.85
C HIS A 37 -17.57 -25.68 3.80
N ALA A 38 -16.31 -25.76 4.23
CA ALA A 38 -15.35 -24.66 4.13
C ALA A 38 -15.02 -24.28 2.66
N GLU A 39 -14.89 -25.26 1.78
CA GLU A 39 -14.69 -25.05 0.33
C GLU A 39 -15.95 -24.49 -0.36
N LYS A 40 -17.15 -24.96 0.01
CA LYS A 40 -18.43 -24.42 -0.47
C LYS A 40 -18.68 -22.99 0.04
N PHE A 41 -18.29 -22.68 1.28
CA PHE A 41 -18.32 -21.32 1.80
C PHE A 41 -17.34 -20.43 1.04
N LYS A 42 -16.09 -20.86 0.85
CA LYS A 42 -15.12 -20.13 0.02
C LYS A 42 -15.67 -19.85 -1.38
N THR A 43 -16.19 -20.85 -2.08
CA THR A 43 -16.73 -20.69 -3.44
C THR A 43 -18.00 -19.84 -3.51
N LYS A 44 -18.89 -19.91 -2.51
CA LYS A 44 -20.09 -19.06 -2.45
C LYS A 44 -19.76 -17.59 -2.14
N PHE A 45 -18.66 -17.31 -1.43
CA PHE A 45 -18.19 -15.94 -1.14
C PHE A 45 -17.22 -15.38 -2.20
N ILE A 46 -16.49 -16.23 -2.93
CA ILE A 46 -15.62 -15.82 -4.05
C ILE A 46 -16.41 -15.06 -5.14
N HIS A 47 -17.68 -15.38 -5.33
CA HIS A 47 -18.55 -14.66 -6.28
C HIS A 47 -19.11 -13.33 -5.76
N LEU A 48 -19.06 -13.06 -4.44
CA LEU A 48 -19.59 -11.84 -3.81
C LEU A 48 -18.52 -10.74 -3.63
N TYR A 49 -17.24 -11.08 -3.74
CA TYR A 49 -16.11 -10.14 -3.63
C TYR A 49 -15.52 -9.78 -4.99
N ARG A 50 -16.37 -9.30 -5.91
CA ARG A 50 -15.83 -8.62 -7.09
C ARG A 50 -15.27 -7.27 -6.62
N TRP A 51 -13.98 -7.03 -6.83
CA TRP A 51 -13.40 -5.74 -6.54
C TRP A 51 -14.12 -4.66 -7.35
N HIS A 52 -14.59 -3.62 -6.65
CA HIS A 52 -15.16 -2.43 -7.27
C HIS A 52 -14.17 -1.29 -7.15
N LYS A 53 -13.96 -0.58 -8.25
CA LYS A 53 -13.07 0.57 -8.27
C LYS A 53 -13.55 1.61 -7.25
N PRO A 54 -12.71 2.01 -6.28
CA PRO A 54 -13.11 3.00 -5.28
C PRO A 54 -13.47 4.35 -5.91
N GLU A 55 -14.39 5.07 -5.29
CA GLU A 55 -14.84 6.39 -5.79
C GLU A 55 -13.69 7.40 -5.90
N PHE A 56 -12.74 7.38 -4.96
CA PHE A 56 -11.58 8.29 -4.98
C PHE A 56 -10.70 8.13 -6.22
N CYS A 57 -10.81 7.01 -6.93
CA CYS A 57 -10.09 6.74 -8.18
C CYS A 57 -10.68 7.49 -9.37
N ARG A 58 -11.96 7.88 -9.30
CA ARG A 58 -12.70 8.55 -10.38
C ARG A 58 -12.53 7.83 -11.73
N GLU A 59 -12.07 8.51 -12.78
CA GLU A 59 -11.77 7.95 -14.09
C GLU A 59 -10.42 7.21 -14.17
N TYR A 60 -9.50 7.44 -13.22
CA TYR A 60 -8.15 6.89 -13.24
C TYR A 60 -8.12 5.39 -12.89
N LYS A 61 -7.04 4.73 -13.31
CA LYS A 61 -6.72 3.36 -12.88
C LYS A 61 -6.26 3.38 -11.42
N CYS A 62 -6.57 2.29 -10.71
CA CYS A 62 -6.25 2.13 -9.30
C CYS A 62 -5.68 0.75 -8.99
N PRO A 63 -4.86 0.62 -7.93
CA PRO A 63 -4.42 -0.67 -7.45
C PRO A 63 -5.63 -1.45 -6.93
N GLU A 64 -5.81 -2.65 -7.46
CA GLU A 64 -6.79 -3.60 -6.95
C GLU A 64 -6.35 -4.12 -5.59
N TYR A 65 -7.32 -4.39 -4.72
CA TYR A 65 -7.08 -4.94 -3.40
C TYR A 65 -8.20 -5.87 -2.95
N GLU A 66 -7.86 -6.79 -2.06
CA GLU A 66 -8.81 -7.65 -1.37
C GLU A 66 -9.10 -7.07 0.02
N VAL A 67 -10.37 -6.91 0.39
CA VAL A 67 -10.75 -6.55 1.76
C VAL A 67 -10.74 -7.82 2.60
N LEU A 68 -9.84 -7.87 3.58
CA LEU A 68 -9.68 -9.03 4.46
C LEU A 68 -10.55 -8.92 5.70
N GLU A 69 -10.65 -7.71 6.24
CA GLU A 69 -11.46 -7.38 7.41
C GLU A 69 -12.07 -6.00 7.21
N GLU A 70 -13.32 -5.85 7.61
CA GLU A 70 -14.05 -4.59 7.61
C GLU A 70 -14.43 -4.23 9.04
N HIS A 71 -14.11 -3.00 9.44
CA HIS A 71 -14.35 -2.45 10.77
C HIS A 71 -15.05 -1.10 10.66
N GLU A 72 -15.58 -0.60 11.78
CA GLU A 72 -16.17 0.74 11.79
C GLU A 72 -15.10 1.81 11.53
N GLY A 73 -15.15 2.42 10.34
CA GLY A 73 -14.29 3.52 9.94
C GLY A 73 -12.90 3.13 9.40
N TYR A 74 -12.58 1.84 9.28
CA TYR A 74 -11.35 1.38 8.62
C TYR A 74 -11.47 -0.07 8.14
N GLU A 75 -10.56 -0.48 7.27
CA GLU A 75 -10.54 -1.83 6.69
C GLU A 75 -9.10 -2.34 6.59
N LEU A 76 -8.92 -3.66 6.68
CA LEU A 76 -7.67 -4.33 6.37
C LEU A 76 -7.69 -4.74 4.90
N ARG A 77 -6.83 -4.14 4.09
CA ARG A 77 -6.71 -4.42 2.66
C ARG A 77 -5.43 -5.18 2.36
N ARG A 78 -5.50 -6.15 1.44
CA ARG A 78 -4.34 -6.80 0.83
C ARG A 78 -4.13 -6.29 -0.58
N TYR A 79 -2.95 -5.74 -0.82
CA TYR A 79 -2.49 -5.35 -2.15
C TYR A 79 -1.53 -6.42 -2.68
N GLN A 80 -1.70 -6.79 -3.96
CA GLN A 80 -0.79 -7.69 -4.65
C GLN A 80 0.51 -6.96 -5.06
N PRO A 81 1.60 -7.69 -5.36
CA PRO A 81 2.81 -7.08 -5.86
C PRO A 81 2.52 -6.27 -7.12
N SER A 82 3.10 -5.06 -7.20
CA SER A 82 2.90 -4.17 -8.34
C SER A 82 4.11 -3.25 -8.53
N VAL A 83 4.28 -2.75 -9.75
CA VAL A 83 5.36 -1.85 -10.16
C VAL A 83 4.95 -0.40 -9.94
N TRP A 84 5.87 0.35 -9.31
CA TRP A 84 5.71 1.76 -8.98
C TRP A 84 6.95 2.55 -9.39
N ALA A 85 6.74 3.77 -9.87
CA ALA A 85 7.79 4.78 -9.95
C ALA A 85 7.85 5.54 -8.63
N SER A 86 9.06 5.78 -8.11
CA SER A 86 9.26 6.41 -6.81
C SER A 86 10.35 7.48 -6.83
N ASN A 87 10.17 8.49 -5.97
CA ASN A 87 11.16 9.53 -5.70
C ASN A 87 11.31 9.63 -4.17
N SER A 88 12.55 9.58 -3.68
CA SER A 88 12.85 9.59 -2.24
C SER A 88 13.70 10.79 -1.89
N ARG A 89 13.40 11.46 -0.76
CA ARG A 89 14.23 12.52 -0.20
C ARG A 89 14.32 12.41 1.31
N LEU A 90 15.54 12.59 1.83
CA LEU A 90 15.77 12.79 3.25
C LEU A 90 15.36 14.21 3.62
N HIS A 91 14.61 14.35 4.70
CA HIS A 91 14.17 15.64 5.22
C HIS A 91 14.15 15.62 6.75
N ASP A 92 14.41 16.77 7.36
CA ASP A 92 14.28 16.93 8.81
C ASP A 92 12.82 17.23 9.14
N GLY A 93 12.12 16.27 9.73
CA GLY A 93 10.69 16.37 10.06
C GLY A 93 9.76 16.16 8.86
N TRP A 94 8.62 16.87 8.87
CA TRP A 94 7.56 16.75 7.87
C TRP A 94 7.88 17.50 6.58
N LEU A 95 7.48 16.95 5.43
CA LEU A 95 7.60 17.65 4.15
C LEU A 95 6.68 18.86 4.08
N ASN A 96 7.22 20.00 3.71
CA ASN A 96 6.43 21.16 3.31
C ASN A 96 5.81 20.96 1.91
N GLU A 97 4.99 21.93 1.48
CA GLU A 97 4.29 21.83 0.19
C GLU A 97 5.22 21.86 -1.01
N GLU A 98 6.29 22.65 -0.95
CA GLU A 98 7.26 22.76 -2.02
C GLU A 98 8.00 21.45 -2.23
N GLU A 99 8.44 20.79 -1.15
CA GLU A 99 9.11 19.50 -1.22
C GLU A 99 8.22 18.40 -1.79
N ARG A 100 6.95 18.34 -1.35
CA ARG A 100 5.99 17.41 -1.94
C ARG A 100 5.78 17.68 -3.43
N ARG A 101 5.68 18.95 -3.83
CA ARG A 101 5.55 19.36 -5.24
C ARG A 101 6.79 18.97 -6.05
N MET A 102 7.98 19.08 -5.48
CA MET A 102 9.23 18.67 -6.15
C MET A 102 9.26 17.16 -6.41
N GLN A 103 8.94 16.33 -5.41
CA GLN A 103 8.87 14.87 -5.60
C GLN A 103 7.81 14.48 -6.64
N PHE A 104 6.62 15.09 -6.54
CA PHE A 104 5.55 14.89 -7.51
C PHE A 104 5.99 15.28 -8.93
N THR A 105 6.65 16.42 -9.09
CA THR A 105 7.08 16.92 -10.40
C THR A 105 8.09 15.97 -11.06
N ALA A 106 9.03 15.41 -10.30
CA ALA A 106 9.99 14.43 -10.82
C ALA A 106 9.28 13.19 -11.39
N LEU A 107 8.33 12.63 -10.64
CA LEU A 107 7.51 11.50 -11.09
C LEU A 107 6.59 11.85 -12.26
N PHE A 108 5.99 13.05 -12.23
CA PHE A 108 5.15 13.54 -13.31
C PHE A 108 5.92 13.69 -14.63
N ARG A 109 7.16 14.19 -14.59
CA ARG A 109 8.04 14.26 -15.77
C ARG A 109 8.33 12.87 -16.33
N TYR A 110 8.61 11.89 -15.46
CA TYR A 110 8.84 10.51 -15.87
C TYR A 110 7.66 9.95 -16.67
N ILE A 111 6.43 10.03 -16.13
CA ILE A 111 5.23 9.55 -16.83
C ILE A 111 4.85 10.42 -18.04
N SER A 112 5.33 11.66 -18.12
CA SER A 112 5.08 12.56 -19.25
C SER A 112 6.05 12.40 -20.43
N GLY A 113 7.05 11.50 -20.33
CA GLY A 113 8.00 11.22 -21.39
C GLY A 113 9.48 11.38 -21.01
N ASN A 114 9.83 11.75 -19.78
CA ASN A 114 11.22 11.77 -19.30
C ASN A 114 11.72 10.36 -18.94
N ASN A 115 11.62 9.45 -19.90
CA ASN A 115 12.04 8.06 -19.83
C ASN A 115 12.73 7.68 -21.15
N ASN A 116 13.47 6.57 -21.14
CA ASN A 116 14.29 6.14 -22.28
C ASN A 116 13.50 5.88 -23.58
N GLN A 117 12.19 5.67 -23.49
CA GLN A 117 11.31 5.42 -24.63
C GLN A 117 10.53 6.67 -25.06
N GLN A 118 10.70 7.81 -24.37
CA GLN A 118 9.91 9.04 -24.57
C GLN A 118 8.39 8.81 -24.52
N SER A 119 7.97 7.72 -23.85
CA SER A 119 6.59 7.27 -23.83
C SER A 119 5.79 8.02 -22.77
N ARG A 120 4.52 8.32 -23.07
CA ARG A 120 3.59 8.89 -22.09
C ARG A 120 2.85 7.76 -21.38
N ILE A 121 3.05 7.66 -20.07
CA ILE A 121 2.40 6.68 -19.20
C ILE A 121 1.15 7.35 -18.60
N PRO A 122 -0.04 6.75 -18.70
CA PRO A 122 -1.24 7.27 -18.08
C PRO A 122 -1.09 7.41 -16.56
N MET A 123 -1.58 8.53 -16.01
CA MET A 123 -1.62 8.75 -14.57
C MET A 123 -2.54 7.72 -13.89
N THR A 124 -2.21 7.36 -12.65
CA THR A 124 -3.02 6.49 -11.79
C THR A 124 -3.32 7.18 -10.47
N LEU A 125 -4.30 6.66 -9.73
CA LEU A 125 -4.55 7.03 -8.35
C LEU A 125 -4.47 5.78 -7.44
N PRO A 126 -4.26 5.94 -6.12
CA PRO A 126 -3.81 7.14 -5.44
C PRO A 126 -2.29 7.36 -5.63
N VAL A 127 -1.80 8.54 -5.26
CA VAL A 127 -0.37 8.77 -5.03
C VAL A 127 -0.04 8.38 -3.59
N LEU A 128 0.94 7.51 -3.39
CA LEU A 128 1.35 7.08 -2.06
C LEU A 128 2.54 7.92 -1.57
N THR A 129 2.57 8.21 -0.27
CA THR A 129 3.72 8.79 0.41
C THR A 129 4.06 7.95 1.63
N ARG A 130 5.29 7.45 1.70
CA ARG A 130 5.83 6.70 2.83
C ARG A 130 6.81 7.57 3.60
N MET A 131 6.74 7.51 4.92
CA MET A 131 7.73 8.10 5.82
C MET A 131 8.44 6.98 6.57
N GLU A 132 9.76 7.00 6.56
CA GLU A 132 10.61 6.07 7.32
C GLU A 132 11.51 6.88 8.25
N HIS A 133 11.46 6.60 9.56
CA HIS A 133 12.37 7.23 10.51
C HIS A 133 13.78 6.69 10.32
N MET A 134 14.75 7.59 10.15
CA MET A 134 16.16 7.21 10.04
C MET A 134 16.80 7.20 11.43
N PRO A 135 17.47 6.10 11.83
CA PRO A 135 18.18 6.05 13.11
C PRO A 135 19.47 6.87 13.00
N VAL A 136 19.40 8.16 13.28
CA VAL A 136 20.58 9.04 13.34
C VAL A 136 20.95 9.28 14.79
N LEU A 137 22.13 8.80 15.21
CA LEU A 137 22.69 9.09 16.54
C LEU A 137 22.77 10.61 16.75
N GLY A 138 22.06 11.12 17.76
CA GLY A 138 22.14 12.52 18.18
C GLY A 138 21.28 13.52 17.39
N LYS A 139 20.45 13.09 16.43
CA LYS A 139 19.45 13.96 15.78
C LYS A 139 18.06 13.35 15.86
N SER A 140 17.09 14.13 16.33
CA SER A 140 15.78 13.63 16.73
C SER A 140 14.82 13.32 15.58
N CYS A 141 15.01 13.80 14.35
CA CYS A 141 13.91 13.78 13.35
C CYS A 141 14.33 13.72 11.88
N GLN A 142 15.38 12.98 11.48
CA GLN A 142 15.59 12.78 10.04
C GLN A 142 14.67 11.66 9.53
N CYS A 143 13.84 11.96 8.53
CA CYS A 143 12.90 11.03 7.92
C CYS A 143 13.23 10.88 6.43
N ASN A 144 13.22 9.64 5.95
CA ASN A 144 13.19 9.35 4.53
C ASN A 144 11.75 9.38 4.05
N TRP A 145 11.45 10.30 3.14
CA TRP A 145 10.15 10.43 2.52
C TRP A 145 10.20 9.90 1.11
N THR A 146 9.33 8.95 0.78
CA THR A 146 9.24 8.39 -0.57
C THR A 146 7.83 8.53 -1.12
N MET A 147 7.71 9.19 -2.27
CA MET A 147 6.47 9.27 -3.04
C MET A 147 6.44 8.17 -4.11
N PHE A 148 5.27 7.60 -4.38
CA PHE A 148 5.09 6.53 -5.36
C PHE A 148 3.90 6.79 -6.29
N PHE A 149 4.09 6.56 -7.59
CA PHE A 149 3.06 6.46 -8.61
C PHE A 149 2.97 5.02 -9.11
N MET A 150 1.78 4.42 -9.08
CA MET A 150 1.57 3.09 -9.64
C MET A 150 1.71 3.19 -11.15
N LEU A 151 2.30 2.20 -11.79
CA LEU A 151 2.24 2.12 -13.24
C LEU A 151 0.97 1.37 -13.66
N PRO A 152 0.24 1.82 -14.71
CA PRO A 152 -0.87 1.05 -15.26
C PRO A 152 -0.47 -0.37 -15.68
N ASN A 153 -1.46 -1.27 -15.83
CA ASN A 153 -1.24 -2.69 -16.12
C ASN A 153 -0.35 -2.93 -17.35
N GLU A 154 -0.43 -2.07 -18.35
CA GLU A 154 0.35 -2.12 -19.59
C GLU A 154 1.88 -1.98 -19.34
N TYR A 155 2.26 -1.40 -18.19
CA TYR A 155 3.64 -1.09 -17.82
C TYR A 155 4.16 -1.93 -16.65
N GLN A 156 3.37 -2.88 -16.15
CA GLN A 156 3.74 -3.75 -15.02
C GLN A 156 4.85 -4.75 -15.38
N LEU A 157 4.95 -5.17 -16.64
CA LEU A 157 5.97 -6.13 -17.08
C LEU A 157 7.25 -5.44 -17.58
N ASN A 158 7.11 -4.37 -18.36
CA ASN A 158 8.23 -3.70 -19.03
C ASN A 158 8.13 -2.18 -18.88
N PRO A 159 8.35 -1.63 -17.67
CA PRO A 159 8.29 -0.19 -17.46
C PRO A 159 9.47 0.53 -18.16
N PRO A 160 9.24 1.68 -18.81
CA PRO A 160 10.30 2.52 -19.36
C PRO A 160 11.29 2.91 -18.27
N LYS A 161 12.59 2.89 -18.58
CA LYS A 161 13.64 3.28 -17.65
C LYS A 161 13.62 4.80 -17.44
N PRO A 162 13.58 5.30 -16.20
CA PRO A 162 13.69 6.74 -15.95
C PRO A 162 15.01 7.30 -16.46
N GLN A 163 14.98 8.53 -16.97
CA GLN A 163 16.19 9.30 -17.28
C GLN A 163 16.66 10.15 -16.09
N ASP A 164 15.74 10.53 -15.21
CA ASP A 164 16.03 11.26 -13.98
C ASP A 164 16.72 10.33 -12.95
N PRO A 165 17.94 10.64 -12.48
CA PRO A 165 18.64 9.83 -11.50
C PRO A 165 17.99 9.83 -10.11
N ASP A 166 17.03 10.72 -9.82
CA ASP A 166 16.27 10.71 -8.57
C ASP A 166 15.00 9.84 -8.65
N VAL A 167 14.65 9.32 -9.84
CA VAL A 167 13.49 8.45 -10.03
C VAL A 167 13.93 6.99 -10.10
N ARG A 168 13.22 6.14 -9.37
CA ARG A 168 13.41 4.68 -9.39
C ARG A 168 12.11 4.02 -9.83
N VAL A 169 12.23 2.88 -10.49
CA VAL A 169 11.08 1.99 -10.74
C VAL A 169 11.37 0.69 -10.01
N SER A 170 10.44 0.27 -9.17
CA SER A 170 10.59 -0.92 -8.34
C SER A 170 9.25 -1.63 -8.13
N ILE A 171 9.34 -2.89 -7.76
CA ILE A 171 8.17 -3.67 -7.35
C ILE A 171 7.95 -3.41 -5.86
N LEU A 172 6.76 -2.95 -5.50
CA LEU A 172 6.29 -3.04 -4.12
C LEU A 172 5.75 -4.46 -3.91
N PRO A 173 6.22 -5.20 -2.88
CA PRO A 173 5.75 -6.54 -2.62
C PRO A 173 4.30 -6.55 -2.13
N ALA A 174 3.70 -7.74 -2.07
CA ALA A 174 2.39 -7.91 -1.46
C ALA A 174 2.40 -7.36 -0.02
N ILE A 175 1.36 -6.61 0.33
CA ILE A 175 1.28 -5.98 1.64
C ILE A 175 -0.17 -5.95 2.15
N ASN A 176 -0.32 -6.24 3.44
CA ASN A 176 -1.55 -6.03 4.18
C ASN A 176 -1.45 -4.68 4.89
N VAL A 177 -2.42 -3.79 4.67
CA VAL A 177 -2.44 -2.45 5.25
C VAL A 177 -3.82 -2.13 5.81
N TYR A 178 -3.85 -1.53 6.99
CA TYR A 178 -5.07 -0.92 7.52
C TYR A 178 -5.27 0.43 6.85
N VAL A 179 -6.45 0.63 6.24
CA VAL A 179 -6.81 1.87 5.56
C VAL A 179 -8.02 2.49 6.22
N ARG A 180 -7.88 3.76 6.61
CA ARG A 180 -8.96 4.60 7.09
C ARG A 180 -9.26 5.67 6.06
N THR A 181 -10.46 5.65 5.52
CA THR A 181 -10.96 6.71 4.63
C THR A 181 -11.65 7.77 5.49
N LYS A 182 -11.34 9.05 5.26
CA LYS A 182 -11.99 10.19 5.95
C LYS A 182 -13.11 10.76 5.09
#